data_AF-A0A965Y8R2-F1
#
_entry.id   AF-A0A965Y8R2-F1
#
_cell.length_a   1.000
_cell.length_b   1.000
_cell.length_c   1.000
_cell.angle_alpha   90.00
_cell.angle_beta   90.00
_cell.angle_gamma   90.00
#
_symmetry.space_group_name_H-M   'P 1'
#
loop_
_entity.id
_entity.type
_entity.pdbx_description
1 polymer ?
#
loop_
_entity_poly.entity_id
_entity_poly.type
_entity_poly.pdbx_seq_one_letter_code
_entity_poly.pdbx_strand_id
1 'polypeptide(L)'
;MKIKRAHILGLGETVLNFLKIDNSDIVIGVNDICRYIPENLIDYLIVLDPYKEKTQTIIKGYNDKRTDVFSIIKQTKPKIAFLSQLNCWENCYNFRKIELIDYPDIPCNISKLDSNGYLWSHNSPFIGVIHAYKLGCKEIILWGVDFINHHLNFIQCKNTPRFEGFC
;
A
#
# COMPACT_ATOMS: atom_id res chain seq x y z
N MET A 1 23.06 15.55 -4.27
CA MET A 1 22.26 14.91 -3.21
C MET A 1 21.53 13.73 -3.83
N LYS A 2 21.67 12.52 -3.27
CA LYS A 2 21.00 11.32 -3.82
C LYS A 2 19.49 11.48 -3.64
N ILE A 3 18.72 11.28 -4.71
CA ILE A 3 17.25 11.31 -4.65
C ILE A 3 16.78 10.16 -3.75
N LYS A 4 15.90 10.46 -2.79
CA LYS A 4 15.29 9.45 -1.94
C LYS A 4 14.14 8.79 -2.70
N ARG A 5 14.25 7.49 -2.97
CA ARG A 5 13.27 6.71 -3.75
C ARG A 5 12.50 5.75 -2.85
N ALA A 6 11.23 5.51 -3.19
CA ALA A 6 10.44 4.40 -2.65
C ALA A 6 9.90 3.49 -3.75
N HIS A 7 9.76 2.20 -3.43
CA HIS A 7 9.01 1.21 -4.19
C HIS A 7 7.74 0.85 -3.42
N ILE A 8 6.57 1.01 -4.05
CA ILE A 8 5.30 0.58 -3.48
C ILE A 8 4.89 -0.72 -4.15
N LEU A 9 4.69 -1.76 -3.33
CA LEU A 9 4.44 -3.12 -3.80
C LEU A 9 2.97 -3.50 -3.52
N GLY A 10 2.14 -3.40 -4.56
CA GLY A 10 0.77 -3.93 -4.62
C GLY A 10 0.74 -5.44 -4.88
N LEU A 11 -0.43 -5.97 -5.24
CA LEU A 11 -0.66 -7.42 -5.37
C LEU A 11 -0.86 -7.90 -6.83
N GLY A 12 -0.81 -6.99 -7.80
CA GLY A 12 -0.90 -7.32 -9.23
C GLY A 12 0.35 -8.03 -9.76
N GLU A 13 0.21 -8.72 -10.89
CA GLU A 13 1.24 -9.62 -11.43
C GLU A 13 2.60 -8.96 -11.66
N THR A 14 2.63 -7.66 -12.01
CA THR A 14 3.89 -6.93 -12.26
C THR A 14 4.79 -6.85 -11.02
N VAL A 15 4.28 -7.13 -9.82
CA VAL A 15 5.10 -7.17 -8.61
C VAL A 15 6.12 -8.30 -8.61
N LEU A 16 5.89 -9.36 -9.37
CA LEU A 16 6.84 -10.47 -9.52
C LEU A 16 8.13 -10.03 -10.24
N ASN A 17 8.10 -8.90 -10.94
CA ASN A 17 9.27 -8.30 -11.60
C ASN A 17 10.03 -7.32 -10.69
N PHE A 18 9.60 -7.15 -9.44
CA PHE A 18 10.28 -6.27 -8.50
C PHE A 18 11.70 -6.75 -8.22
N LEU A 19 12.67 -5.87 -8.49
CA LEU A 19 14.07 -6.06 -8.15
C LEU A 19 14.55 -4.85 -7.34
N LYS A 20 15.02 -5.10 -6.12
CA LYS A 20 15.65 -4.05 -5.31
C LYS A 20 17.07 -3.82 -5.83
N ILE A 21 17.25 -2.73 -6.59
CA ILE A 21 18.54 -2.39 -7.20
C ILE A 21 19.44 -1.67 -6.18
N ASP A 22 18.85 -0.80 -5.36
CA ASP A 22 19.60 0.04 -4.43
C ASP A 22 19.15 -0.21 -2.98
N ASN A 23 20.12 -0.48 -2.10
CA ASN A 23 19.85 -0.74 -0.69
C ASN A 23 19.35 0.49 0.06
N SER A 24 19.56 1.71 -0.46
CA SER A 24 19.02 2.92 0.16
C SER A 24 17.55 3.17 -0.16
N ASP A 25 16.98 2.46 -1.13
CA ASP A 25 15.60 2.65 -1.53
C ASP A 25 14.65 2.05 -0.50
N ILE A 26 13.57 2.78 -0.20
CA ILE A 26 12.54 2.34 0.75
C ILE A 26 11.58 1.41 0.04
N VAL A 27 11.24 0.28 0.66
CA VAL A 27 10.28 -0.69 0.14
C VAL A 27 9.05 -0.71 1.04
N ILE A 28 7.91 -0.34 0.47
CA ILE A 28 6.62 -0.29 1.15
C ILE A 28 5.74 -1.36 0.54
N GLY A 29 5.49 -2.41 1.31
CA GLY A 29 4.56 -3.47 0.99
C GLY A 29 3.15 -3.16 1.46
N VAL A 30 2.13 -3.69 0.77
CA VAL A 30 0.73 -3.61 1.24
C VAL A 30 0.10 -4.99 1.41
N ASN A 31 -0.87 -5.07 2.31
CA ASN A 31 -1.68 -6.26 2.57
C ASN A 31 -0.81 -7.52 2.79
N ASP A 32 -0.96 -8.53 1.96
CA ASP A 32 -0.30 -9.83 2.03
C ASP A 32 0.82 -10.00 0.99
N ILE A 33 1.45 -8.90 0.58
CA ILE A 33 2.58 -8.88 -0.35
C ILE A 33 3.72 -9.84 0.01
N CYS A 34 3.89 -10.17 1.30
CA CYS A 34 4.90 -11.10 1.80
C CYS A 34 4.74 -12.53 1.24
N ARG A 35 3.60 -12.83 0.61
CA ARG A 35 3.40 -14.05 -0.18
C ARG A 35 4.27 -14.12 -1.43
N TYR A 36 4.64 -12.97 -1.96
CA TYR A 36 5.36 -12.83 -3.22
C TYR A 36 6.79 -12.34 -2.99
N ILE A 37 6.98 -11.44 -2.00
CA ILE A 37 8.24 -10.76 -1.76
C ILE A 37 8.76 -11.14 -0.37
N PRO A 38 10.04 -11.54 -0.24
CA PRO A 38 10.65 -11.84 1.06
C PRO A 38 10.52 -10.68 2.05
N GLU A 39 10.09 -10.96 3.28
CA GLU A 39 9.85 -9.93 4.31
C GLU A 39 11.11 -9.11 4.64
N ASN A 40 12.29 -9.72 4.52
CA ASN A 40 13.58 -9.05 4.72
C ASN A 40 13.91 -8.03 3.62
N LEU A 41 13.06 -7.86 2.60
CA LEU A 41 13.15 -6.76 1.64
C LEU A 41 12.20 -5.61 1.98
N ILE A 42 11.22 -5.83 2.86
CA ILE A 42 10.12 -4.90 3.15
C ILE A 42 10.50 -4.01 4.34
N ASP A 43 10.55 -2.69 4.11
CA ASP A 43 10.82 -1.71 5.15
C ASP A 43 9.55 -1.38 5.94
N TYR A 44 8.44 -1.19 5.23
CA TYR A 44 7.12 -0.93 5.81
C TYR A 44 6.08 -1.88 5.24
N LEU A 45 5.19 -2.39 6.10
CA LEU A 45 4.00 -3.13 5.67
C LEU A 45 2.75 -2.35 6.04
N ILE A 46 1.87 -2.04 5.08
CA ILE A 46 0.61 -1.34 5.32
C ILE A 46 -0.56 -2.30 5.15
N VAL A 47 -1.42 -2.42 6.15
CA VAL A 47 -2.63 -3.26 6.09
C VAL A 47 -3.84 -2.46 6.56
N LEU A 48 -4.78 -2.21 5.67
CA LEU A 48 -5.98 -1.42 5.97
C LEU A 48 -7.19 -2.29 6.27
N ASP A 49 -7.23 -3.53 5.79
CA ASP A 49 -8.37 -4.40 5.99
C ASP A 49 -8.43 -4.95 7.42
N PRO A 50 -9.63 -5.11 8.00
CA PRO A 50 -9.78 -5.75 9.29
C PRO A 50 -9.40 -7.22 9.20
N TYR A 51 -8.85 -7.75 10.30
CA TYR A 51 -8.69 -9.19 10.47
C TYR A 51 -10.07 -9.87 10.38
N LYS A 52 -10.28 -10.67 9.33
CA LYS A 52 -11.45 -11.52 9.18
C LYS A 52 -11.02 -12.96 9.39
N GLU A 53 -11.33 -13.49 10.56
CA GLU A 53 -11.08 -14.88 10.90
C GLU A 53 -11.63 -15.79 9.76
N LYS A 54 -10.76 -16.63 9.18
CA LYS A 54 -11.07 -17.60 8.11
C LYS A 54 -11.26 -17.08 6.67
N THR A 55 -10.56 -16.02 6.24
CA THR A 55 -10.48 -15.73 4.79
C THR A 55 -9.40 -16.61 4.14
N GLN A 56 -9.80 -17.77 3.65
CA GLN A 56 -8.92 -18.66 2.88
C GLN A 56 -8.88 -18.17 1.42
N THR A 57 -7.68 -17.95 0.89
CA THR A 57 -7.50 -17.59 -0.53
C THR A 57 -6.76 -18.71 -1.25
N ILE A 58 -7.23 -19.07 -2.44
CA ILE A 58 -6.52 -20.02 -3.33
C ILE A 58 -5.45 -19.25 -4.09
N ILE A 59 -4.20 -19.68 -3.95
CA ILE A 59 -3.07 -19.10 -4.70
C ILE A 59 -2.89 -19.91 -5.99
N LYS A 60 -3.41 -19.40 -7.12
CA LYS A 60 -3.11 -20.01 -8.42
C LYS A 60 -1.59 -19.92 -8.68
N GLY A 61 -0.94 -21.05 -8.94
CA GLY A 61 0.49 -21.15 -9.25
C GLY A 61 1.41 -21.59 -8.11
N TYR A 62 0.91 -21.70 -6.86
CA TYR A 62 1.70 -22.18 -5.71
C TYR A 62 1.03 -23.41 -5.09
N ASN A 63 1.19 -24.58 -5.71
CA ASN A 63 0.74 -25.90 -5.22
C ASN A 63 -0.53 -25.87 -4.35
N ASP A 64 -1.66 -25.38 -4.85
CA ASP A 64 -3.03 -25.49 -4.28
C ASP A 64 -3.17 -25.50 -2.74
N LYS A 65 -2.31 -24.77 -2.02
CA LYS A 65 -2.31 -24.73 -0.57
C LYS A 65 -3.19 -23.57 -0.16
N ARG A 66 -4.26 -23.88 0.58
CA ARG A 66 -5.02 -22.89 1.34
C ARG A 66 -4.06 -22.24 2.33
N THR A 67 -3.63 -21.02 2.04
CA THR A 67 -2.83 -20.25 2.98
C THR A 67 -3.74 -19.30 3.74
N ASP A 68 -3.64 -19.34 5.07
CA ASP A 68 -4.26 -18.32 5.89
C ASP A 68 -3.45 -17.03 5.73
N VAL A 69 -3.95 -16.17 4.85
CA VAL A 69 -3.37 -14.87 4.49
C VAL A 69 -3.09 -14.04 5.75
N PHE A 70 -3.99 -14.09 6.73
CA PHE A 70 -3.83 -13.30 7.94
C PHE A 70 -2.73 -13.85 8.85
N SER A 71 -2.52 -15.16 8.88
CA SER A 71 -1.39 -15.76 9.61
C SER A 71 -0.06 -15.31 9.02
N ILE A 72 0.06 -15.20 7.69
CA ILE A 72 1.26 -14.65 7.04
C ILE A 72 1.48 -13.20 7.48
N ILE A 73 0.44 -12.36 7.40
CA ILE A 73 0.52 -10.95 7.78
C ILE A 73 0.97 -10.81 9.25
N LYS A 74 0.36 -11.57 10.18
CA LYS A 74 0.69 -11.52 11.61
C LYS A 74 2.13 -11.95 11.91
N GLN A 75 2.65 -12.91 11.15
CA GLN A 75 4.01 -13.41 11.32
C GLN A 75 5.06 -12.53 10.64
N THR A 76 4.64 -11.67 9.70
CA THR A 76 5.54 -10.80 8.95
C THR A 76 6.23 -9.81 9.89
N LYS A 77 7.54 -9.64 9.70
CA LYS A 77 8.36 -8.67 10.42
C LYS A 77 8.96 -7.63 9.47
N PRO A 78 8.23 -6.55 9.13
CA PRO A 78 8.80 -5.46 8.34
C PRO A 78 9.94 -4.81 9.11
N LYS A 79 10.99 -4.33 8.41
CA LYS A 79 12.20 -3.82 9.06
C LYS A 79 11.94 -2.60 9.95
N ILE A 80 11.03 -1.72 9.53
CA ILE A 80 10.78 -0.45 10.19
C ILE A 80 9.44 -0.45 10.92
N ALA A 81 8.34 -0.66 10.20
CA ALA A 81 7.02 -0.64 10.84
C ALA A 81 5.95 -1.43 10.10
N PHE A 82 5.03 -1.98 10.88
CA PHE A 82 3.72 -2.41 10.45
C PHE A 82 2.73 -1.26 10.67
N LEU A 83 2.03 -0.82 9.63
CA LEU A 83 1.14 0.34 9.65
C LEU A 83 -0.31 -0.11 9.43
N SER A 84 -1.21 0.31 10.31
CA SER A 84 -2.66 0.15 10.12
C SER A 84 -3.43 1.17 10.94
N GLN A 85 -4.66 1.48 10.53
CA GLN A 85 -5.60 2.28 11.31
C GLN A 85 -6.40 1.46 12.33
N LEU A 86 -6.34 0.12 12.26
CA LEU A 86 -7.18 -0.78 13.05
C LEU A 86 -6.43 -1.38 14.24
N ASN A 87 -7.05 -1.37 15.42
CA ASN A 87 -6.48 -1.95 16.64
C ASN A 87 -6.36 -3.48 16.59
N CYS A 88 -7.10 -4.17 15.72
CA CYS A 88 -6.98 -5.63 15.59
C CYS A 88 -5.57 -6.10 15.17
N TRP A 89 -4.73 -5.18 14.72
CA TRP A 89 -3.35 -5.41 14.31
C TRP A 89 -2.31 -4.97 15.35
N GLU A 90 -2.73 -4.47 16.51
CA GLU A 90 -1.82 -3.86 17.50
C GLU A 90 -0.71 -4.79 18.01
N ASN A 91 -0.96 -6.10 17.95
CA ASN A 91 -0.01 -7.14 18.37
C ASN A 91 0.99 -7.55 17.26
N CYS A 92 0.95 -6.92 16.08
CA CYS A 92 1.91 -7.17 15.01
C CYS A 92 3.28 -6.54 15.31
N TYR A 93 4.34 -7.12 14.74
CA TYR A 93 5.71 -6.65 14.93
C TYR A 93 5.88 -5.20 14.45
N ASN A 94 6.47 -4.34 15.29
CA ASN A 94 6.66 -2.91 15.03
C ASN A 94 5.36 -2.19 14.60
N PHE A 95 4.23 -2.55 15.19
CA PHE A 95 2.96 -1.89 14.93
C PHE A 95 3.00 -0.39 15.22
N ARG A 96 2.51 0.41 14.27
CA ARG A 96 2.22 1.83 14.45
C ARG A 96 0.85 2.13 13.89
N LYS A 97 0.02 2.75 14.72
CA LYS A 97 -1.29 3.19 14.31
C LYS A 97 -1.18 4.42 13.40
N ILE A 98 -1.85 4.37 12.25
CA ILE A 98 -2.00 5.53 11.36
C ILE A 98 -3.41 6.10 11.48
N GLU A 99 -3.52 7.42 11.37
CA GLU A 99 -4.80 8.13 11.30
C GLU A 99 -5.19 8.32 9.84
N LEU A 100 -6.35 7.79 9.45
CA LEU A 100 -6.96 8.09 8.14
C LEU A 100 -7.91 9.27 8.32
N ILE A 101 -7.70 10.32 7.55
CA ILE A 101 -8.56 11.50 7.53
C ILE A 101 -9.53 11.33 6.37
N ASP A 102 -10.81 11.18 6.71
CA ASP A 102 -11.92 11.13 5.75
C ASP A 102 -12.43 12.55 5.47
N TYR A 103 -12.78 12.83 4.21
CA TYR A 103 -13.39 14.08 3.78
C TYR A 103 -14.58 13.76 2.87
N PRO A 104 -15.80 13.78 3.41
CA PRO A 104 -17.00 13.40 2.67
C PRO A 104 -17.28 14.33 1.48
N ASP A 105 -16.79 15.57 1.50
CA ASP A 105 -17.23 16.63 0.58
C ASP A 105 -16.22 17.01 -0.51
N ILE A 106 -14.98 16.53 -0.45
CA ILE A 106 -13.96 16.87 -1.47
C ILE A 106 -13.11 15.63 -1.80
N PRO A 107 -13.52 14.83 -2.81
CA PRO A 107 -12.59 13.88 -3.39
C PRO A 107 -11.40 14.69 -3.93
N CYS A 108 -10.19 14.35 -3.46
CA CYS A 108 -8.92 14.88 -3.96
C CYS A 108 -8.41 16.24 -3.41
N ASN A 109 -8.74 16.66 -2.18
CA ASN A 109 -8.04 17.80 -1.58
C ASN A 109 -6.59 17.45 -1.17
N ILE A 110 -5.68 17.53 -2.15
CA ILE A 110 -4.23 17.29 -1.97
C ILE A 110 -3.55 18.29 -1.02
N SER A 111 -4.21 19.41 -0.66
CA SER A 111 -3.65 20.42 0.24
C SER A 111 -3.37 19.88 1.66
N LYS A 112 -3.88 18.69 1.98
CA LYS A 112 -3.70 18.01 3.27
C LYS A 112 -2.67 16.87 3.22
N LEU A 113 -1.97 16.65 2.11
CA LEU A 113 -0.84 15.71 2.06
C LEU A 113 0.23 16.04 3.11
N ASP A 114 0.40 17.33 3.43
CA ASP A 114 1.33 17.84 4.44
C ASP A 114 0.77 17.80 5.87
N SER A 115 -0.48 17.36 6.08
CA SER A 115 -1.04 17.18 7.42
C SER A 115 -0.45 15.94 8.12
N ASN A 116 -0.69 15.76 9.42
CA ASN A 116 -0.15 14.61 10.16
C ASN A 116 -0.80 13.27 9.76
N GLY A 117 -2.06 13.27 9.32
CA GLY A 117 -2.78 12.04 8.93
C GLY A 117 -2.62 11.68 7.45
N TYR A 118 -3.19 10.53 7.09
CA TYR A 118 -3.22 9.99 5.73
C TYR A 118 -4.57 10.31 5.11
N LEU A 119 -4.59 10.76 3.87
CA LEU A 119 -5.86 10.86 3.14
C LEU A 119 -6.44 9.45 3.00
N TRP A 120 -7.70 9.31 3.39
CA TRP A 120 -8.38 8.02 3.30
C TRP A 120 -8.50 7.55 1.85
N SER A 121 -8.32 6.24 1.64
CA SER A 121 -8.54 5.58 0.35
C SER A 121 -8.76 4.09 0.59
N HIS A 122 -9.63 3.49 -0.22
CA HIS A 122 -9.80 2.04 -0.30
C HIS A 122 -8.66 1.32 -1.04
N ASN A 123 -7.72 2.07 -1.64
CA ASN A 123 -6.59 1.52 -2.39
C ASN A 123 -5.34 1.52 -1.49
N SER A 124 -4.96 0.37 -0.92
CA SER A 124 -3.79 0.26 -0.04
C SER A 124 -2.48 0.77 -0.68
N PRO A 125 -2.18 0.49 -1.97
CA PRO A 125 -1.05 1.11 -2.66
C PRO A 125 -1.04 2.65 -2.60
N PHE A 126 -2.19 3.31 -2.68
CA PHE A 126 -2.27 4.76 -2.55
C PHE A 126 -1.85 5.25 -1.16
N ILE A 127 -2.22 4.55 -0.08
CA ILE A 127 -1.72 4.85 1.26
C ILE A 127 -0.20 4.67 1.34
N GLY A 128 0.36 3.67 0.62
CA GLY A 128 1.80 3.50 0.46
C GLY A 128 2.47 4.69 -0.22
N VAL A 129 1.86 5.27 -1.25
CA VAL A 129 2.35 6.49 -1.91
C VAL A 129 2.36 7.68 -0.96
N ILE A 130 1.29 7.87 -0.19
CA ILE A 130 1.23 8.94 0.83
C ILE A 130 2.32 8.74 1.88
N HIS A 131 2.54 7.49 2.32
CA HIS A 131 3.60 7.19 3.27
C HIS A 131 4.99 7.56 2.72
N ALA A 132 5.31 7.15 1.49
CA ALA A 132 6.56 7.50 0.83
C ALA A 132 6.74 9.02 0.70
N TYR A 133 5.69 9.75 0.34
CA TYR A 133 5.69 11.21 0.28
C TYR A 133 6.05 11.83 1.64
N LYS A 134 5.40 11.39 2.73
CA LYS A 134 5.67 11.86 4.10
C LYS A 134 7.08 11.51 4.59
N LEU A 135 7.66 10.43 4.08
CA LEU A 135 9.07 10.09 4.31
C LEU A 135 10.05 10.97 3.50
N GLY A 136 9.55 11.88 2.67
CA GLY A 136 10.35 12.79 1.86
C GLY A 136 10.91 12.15 0.57
N CYS A 137 10.36 11.01 0.14
CA CYS A 137 10.74 10.41 -1.14
C CYS A 137 10.32 11.33 -2.30
N LYS A 138 11.21 11.49 -3.27
CA LYS A 138 10.98 12.33 -4.47
C LYS A 138 10.75 11.50 -5.73
N GLU A 139 11.03 10.21 -5.66
CA GLU A 139 10.74 9.25 -6.71
C GLU A 139 9.98 8.07 -6.09
N ILE A 140 8.86 7.68 -6.70
CA ILE A 140 7.99 6.62 -6.22
C ILE A 140 7.70 5.69 -7.40
N ILE A 141 8.08 4.43 -7.28
CA ILE A 141 7.87 3.40 -8.30
C ILE A 141 6.80 2.45 -7.81
N LEU A 142 5.77 2.22 -8.64
CA LEU A 142 4.65 1.34 -8.33
C LEU A 142 4.83 -0.02 -8.99
N TRP A 143 4.60 -1.09 -8.23
CA TRP A 143 4.64 -2.48 -8.70
C TRP A 143 3.36 -3.19 -8.31
N GLY A 144 2.80 -4.02 -9.19
CA GLY A 144 1.57 -4.75 -8.90
C GLY A 144 0.37 -3.86 -8.60
N VAL A 145 0.31 -2.65 -9.19
CA VAL A 145 -0.85 -1.77 -9.09
C VAL A 145 -1.59 -1.82 -10.41
N ASP A 146 -2.85 -2.26 -10.37
CA ASP A 146 -3.73 -2.26 -11.53
C ASP A 146 -4.57 -0.98 -11.54
N PHE A 147 -4.47 -0.21 -12.62
CA PHE A 147 -5.31 0.97 -12.87
C PHE A 147 -6.42 0.68 -13.89
N ILE A 148 -6.42 -0.49 -14.54
CA ILE A 148 -7.23 -0.84 -15.70
C ILE A 148 -8.68 -1.15 -15.30
N ASN A 149 -8.91 -1.73 -14.12
CA ASN A 149 -10.25 -2.07 -13.63
C ASN A 149 -10.88 -1.03 -12.70
N HIS A 150 -10.20 0.09 -12.45
CA HIS A 150 -10.84 1.27 -11.85
C HIS A 150 -11.62 2.01 -12.94
N HIS A 151 -12.60 1.32 -13.55
CA HIS A 151 -13.56 1.97 -14.42
C HIS A 151 -14.15 3.14 -13.67
N LEU A 152 -13.94 4.29 -14.28
CA LEU A 152 -14.43 5.59 -13.91
C LEU A 152 -15.95 5.54 -13.71
N ASN A 153 -16.40 5.15 -12.52
CA ASN A 153 -17.58 5.76 -11.94
C ASN A 153 -17.17 7.19 -11.57
N PHE A 154 -16.87 8.00 -12.58
CA PHE A 154 -16.88 9.44 -12.49
C PHE A 154 -18.30 9.80 -12.07
N ILE A 155 -18.55 9.91 -10.77
CA ILE A 155 -19.40 10.98 -10.31
C ILE A 155 -18.67 12.23 -10.81
N GLN A 156 -19.14 12.80 -11.93
CA GLN A 156 -18.66 14.07 -12.42
C GLN A 156 -18.72 15.07 -11.26
N CYS A 157 -17.58 15.35 -10.64
CA CYS A 157 -17.41 16.62 -9.96
C CYS A 157 -17.52 17.66 -11.07
N LYS A 158 -18.69 18.30 -11.19
CA LYS A 158 -19.06 19.17 -12.32
C LYS A 158 -18.10 20.34 -12.60
N ASN A 159 -17.07 20.54 -11.78
CA ASN A 159 -16.19 21.71 -11.82
C ASN A 159 -14.68 21.40 -11.83
N THR A 160 -14.23 20.15 -12.01
CA THR A 160 -12.78 19.87 -12.09
C THR A 160 -12.33 19.80 -13.54
N PRO A 161 -11.38 20.65 -14.00
CA PRO A 161 -10.84 20.55 -15.35
C PRO A 161 -10.22 19.15 -15.55
N ARG A 162 -10.60 18.48 -16.64
CA ARG A 162 -9.99 17.20 -17.02
C ARG A 162 -8.51 17.45 -17.32
N PHE A 163 -7.62 16.83 -16.55
CA PHE A 163 -6.25 16.61 -17.00
C PHE A 163 -6.28 15.48 -18.03
N GLU A 164 -6.36 15.86 -19.29
CA GLU A 164 -6.12 14.96 -20.42
C GLU A 164 -4.61 14.80 -20.60
N GLY A 165 -4.12 13.56 -20.53
CA GLY A 165 -2.77 13.23 -20.96
C GLY A 165 -2.05 12.27 -20.04
N PHE A 166 -2.41 10.99 -20.11
CA PHE A 166 -1.49 9.85 -20.02
C PHE A 166 -2.23 8.64 -20.61
N CYS A 167 -2.00 8.38 -21.90
CA CYS A 167 -2.19 7.07 -22.53
C CYS A 167 -0.83 6.42 -22.68
#